data_AF-A0A7X7A5U0-F1
#
_entry.id   AF-A0A7X7A5U0-F1
#
_cell.length_a   1.000
_cell.length_b   1.000
_cell.length_c   1.000
_cell.angle_alpha   90.00
_cell.angle_beta   90.00
_cell.angle_gamma   90.00
#
_symmetry.space_group_name_H-M   'P 1'
#
loop_
_entity.id
_entity.type
_entity.pdbx_description
1 polymer ?
#
loop_
_entity_poly.entity_id
_entity_poly.type
_entity_poly.pdbx_seq_one_letter_code
_entity_poly.pdbx_strand_id
1 'polypeptide(L)'
;MDRLLTTAHVQRMRDNLEEARRACEEAVALDPECAAAHEMLGDLAAAREELEAAMKHYREAFRLDGKPATEEKIALLALRIDERKRGELSTGTRSPSGSRKRLNPSLACALSMLFPGLGQLYNGEYRKAAGFALLWVLLLPNLYAVFSALLSPLSGHGAKPVSGMTWLLALVQIGVVVVALTDASLSAVAINRGKTQGKSGWEI
;
A
#
# COMPACT_ATOMS: atom_id res chain seq x y z
N MET A 1 -18.23 32.89 -20.87
CA MET A 1 -18.46 31.72 -20.02
C MET A 1 -19.43 30.73 -20.65
N ASP A 2 -20.70 31.10 -20.84
CA ASP A 2 -21.78 30.20 -21.34
C ASP A 2 -21.47 29.48 -22.66
N ARG A 3 -20.79 30.15 -23.59
CA ARG A 3 -20.37 29.54 -24.86
C ARG A 3 -19.42 28.37 -24.66
N LEU A 4 -18.48 28.45 -23.72
CA LEU A 4 -17.50 27.39 -23.44
C LEU A 4 -18.18 26.18 -22.81
N LEU A 5 -19.10 26.40 -21.88
CA LEU A 5 -19.90 25.32 -21.28
C LEU A 5 -20.79 24.63 -22.32
N THR A 6 -21.41 25.40 -23.21
CA THR A 6 -22.21 24.85 -24.31
C THR A 6 -21.34 24.03 -25.26
N THR A 7 -20.16 24.54 -25.64
CA THR A 7 -19.21 23.81 -26.48
C THR A 7 -18.75 22.52 -25.81
N ALA A 8 -18.40 22.56 -24.53
CA ALA A 8 -18.02 21.38 -23.77
C ALA A 8 -19.14 20.33 -23.73
N HIS A 9 -20.39 20.75 -23.53
CA HIS A 9 -21.54 19.85 -23.52
C HIS A 9 -21.75 19.17 -24.88
N VAL A 10 -21.68 19.95 -25.97
CA VAL A 10 -21.80 19.43 -27.34
C VAL A 10 -20.65 18.47 -27.67
N GLN A 11 -19.42 18.80 -27.28
CA GLN A 11 -18.27 17.94 -27.55
C GLN A 11 -18.31 16.65 -26.74
N ARG A 12 -18.78 16.71 -25.49
CA ARG A 12 -19.03 15.51 -24.68
C ARG A 12 -20.05 14.59 -25.34
N MET A 13 -21.13 15.14 -25.90
CA MET A 13 -22.14 14.36 -26.63
C MET A 13 -21.61 13.75 -27.93
N ARG A 14 -20.52 14.31 -28.49
CA ARG A 14 -19.81 13.79 -29.66
C ARG A 14 -18.69 12.82 -29.30
N ASP A 15 -18.57 12.43 -28.03
CA ASP A 15 -17.49 11.58 -27.49
C ASP A 15 -16.08 12.19 -27.65
N ASN A 16 -15.99 13.49 -27.95
CA ASN A 16 -14.74 14.24 -28.05
C ASN A 16 -14.31 14.72 -26.65
N LEU A 17 -13.98 13.78 -25.77
CA LEU A 17 -13.73 14.05 -24.34
C LEU A 17 -12.56 15.02 -24.09
N GLU A 18 -11.54 15.05 -24.95
CA GLU A 18 -10.40 15.98 -24.84
C GLU A 18 -10.79 17.43 -25.15
N GLU A 19 -11.56 17.65 -26.22
CA GLU A 19 -12.03 18.99 -26.58
C GLU A 19 -13.03 19.51 -25.56
N ALA A 20 -13.90 18.63 -25.04
CA ALA A 20 -14.79 18.96 -23.94
C ALA A 20 -14.01 19.36 -22.69
N ARG A 21 -12.92 18.62 -22.36
CA ARG A 21 -12.07 18.93 -21.19
C ARG A 21 -11.41 20.29 -21.35
N ARG A 22 -10.79 20.58 -22.51
CA ARG A 22 -10.17 21.89 -22.77
C ARG A 22 -11.16 23.05 -22.64
N ALA A 23 -12.36 22.90 -23.21
CA ALA A 23 -13.40 23.91 -23.09
C ALA A 23 -13.84 24.13 -21.63
N CYS A 24 -13.86 23.07 -20.80
CA CYS A 24 -14.13 23.20 -19.37
C CYS A 24 -12.96 23.82 -18.60
N GLU A 25 -11.71 23.45 -18.91
CA GLU A 25 -10.51 24.02 -18.30
C GLU A 25 -10.41 25.53 -18.60
N GLU A 26 -10.69 25.94 -19.84
CA GLU A 26 -10.81 27.35 -20.22
C GLU A 26 -11.95 28.07 -19.48
N ALA A 27 -13.08 27.38 -19.29
CA ALA A 27 -14.18 27.93 -18.50
C ALA A 27 -13.76 28.16 -17.03
N VAL A 28 -13.10 27.19 -16.41
CA VAL A 28 -12.56 27.32 -15.03
C VAL A 28 -11.46 28.40 -14.96
N ALA A 29 -10.65 28.56 -16.00
CA ALA A 29 -9.62 29.60 -16.04
C ALA A 29 -10.23 31.02 -16.11
N LEU A 30 -11.37 31.18 -16.77
CA LEU A 30 -12.10 32.44 -16.83
C LEU A 30 -12.93 32.70 -15.58
N ASP A 31 -13.53 31.66 -15.01
CA ASP A 31 -14.34 31.71 -13.80
C ASP A 31 -14.09 30.46 -12.94
N PRO A 32 -13.19 30.57 -11.95
CA PRO A 32 -12.85 29.47 -11.05
C PRO A 32 -14.03 28.99 -10.18
N GLU A 33 -15.04 29.84 -9.98
CA GLU A 33 -16.21 29.56 -9.14
C GLU A 33 -17.38 28.98 -9.92
N CYS A 34 -17.16 28.61 -11.19
CA CYS A 34 -18.20 28.01 -12.00
C CYS A 34 -18.45 26.55 -11.63
N ALA A 35 -19.47 26.32 -10.81
CA ALA A 35 -19.90 24.98 -10.41
C ALA A 35 -20.19 24.05 -11.62
N ALA A 36 -20.80 24.58 -12.69
CA ALA A 36 -21.11 23.79 -13.89
C ALA A 36 -19.85 23.34 -14.66
N ALA A 37 -18.78 24.13 -14.65
CA ALA A 37 -17.51 23.76 -15.27
C ALA A 37 -16.84 22.63 -14.48
N HIS A 38 -16.81 22.76 -13.14
CA HIS A 38 -16.32 21.70 -12.26
C HIS A 38 -17.14 20.42 -12.36
N GLU A 39 -18.47 20.52 -12.41
CA GLU A 39 -19.33 19.34 -12.59
C GLU A 39 -19.03 18.61 -13.90
N MET A 40 -18.83 19.34 -14.99
CA MET A 40 -18.54 18.77 -16.30
C MET A 40 -17.12 18.18 -16.38
N LEU A 41 -16.12 18.79 -15.72
CA LEU A 41 -14.81 18.15 -15.52
C LEU A 41 -14.91 16.86 -14.71
N GLY A 42 -15.77 16.83 -13.68
CA GLY A 42 -16.08 15.64 -12.91
C GLY A 42 -16.66 14.52 -13.78
N ASP A 43 -17.65 14.85 -14.62
CA ASP A 43 -18.27 13.91 -15.57
C ASP A 43 -17.25 13.35 -16.57
N LEU A 44 -16.39 14.21 -17.12
CA LEU A 44 -15.36 13.82 -18.09
C LEU A 44 -14.28 12.93 -17.45
N ALA A 45 -13.86 13.23 -16.22
CA ALA A 45 -12.91 12.41 -15.48
C ALA A 45 -13.53 11.06 -15.08
N ALA A 46 -14.80 11.03 -14.69
CA ALA A 46 -15.52 9.80 -14.36
C ALA A 46 -15.65 8.88 -15.59
N ALA A 47 -15.92 9.44 -16.77
CA ALA A 47 -15.97 8.70 -18.03
C ALA A 47 -14.62 8.03 -18.40
N ARG A 48 -13.50 8.59 -17.92
CA ARG A 48 -12.14 8.06 -18.13
C ARG A 48 -11.66 7.12 -17.04
N GLU A 49 -12.52 6.77 -16.08
CA GLU A 49 -12.17 6.02 -14.87
C GLU A 49 -11.13 6.69 -13.96
N GLU A 50 -10.95 8.01 -14.09
CA GLU A 50 -10.10 8.83 -13.23
C GLU A 50 -10.88 9.25 -11.97
N LEU A 51 -11.28 8.25 -11.17
CA LEU A 51 -12.27 8.42 -10.09
C LEU A 51 -11.83 9.45 -9.03
N GLU A 52 -10.54 9.51 -8.70
CA GLU A 52 -10.01 10.48 -7.73
C GLU A 52 -10.10 11.93 -8.26
N ALA A 53 -9.82 12.15 -9.55
CA ALA A 53 -9.92 13.46 -10.18
C ALA A 53 -11.39 13.90 -10.27
N ALA A 54 -12.28 12.98 -10.66
CA ALA A 54 -13.71 13.22 -10.70
C ALA A 54 -14.25 13.63 -9.32
N MET A 55 -13.82 12.96 -8.25
CA MET A 55 -14.22 13.26 -6.88
C MET A 55 -13.81 14.67 -6.44
N LYS A 56 -12.62 15.13 -6.85
CA LYS A 56 -12.14 16.49 -6.55
C LYS A 56 -13.06 17.54 -7.22
N HIS A 57 -13.34 17.36 -8.49
CA HIS A 57 -14.17 18.29 -9.26
C HIS A 57 -15.63 18.31 -8.79
N TYR A 58 -16.23 17.16 -8.49
CA TYR A 58 -17.59 17.14 -7.95
C TYR A 58 -17.69 17.77 -6.56
N ARG A 59 -16.71 17.57 -5.69
CA ARG A 59 -16.69 18.24 -4.38
C ARG A 59 -16.60 19.75 -4.52
N GLU A 60 -15.81 20.23 -5.48
CA GLU A 60 -15.70 21.66 -5.73
C GLU A 60 -17.00 22.23 -6.31
N ALA A 61 -17.62 21.54 -7.29
CA ALA A 61 -18.93 21.90 -7.80
C ALA A 61 -20.00 21.94 -6.68
N PHE A 62 -19.99 20.95 -5.79
CA PHE A 62 -20.90 20.89 -4.64
C PHE A 62 -20.62 22.00 -3.61
N ARG A 63 -19.35 22.35 -3.38
CA ARG A 63 -18.97 23.47 -2.50
C ARG A 63 -19.49 24.81 -3.02
N LEU A 64 -19.53 24.98 -4.33
CA LEU A 64 -19.91 26.22 -4.99
C LEU A 64 -21.43 26.43 -5.07
N ASP A 65 -22.21 25.39 -5.39
CA ASP A 65 -23.66 25.52 -5.67
C ASP A 65 -24.54 24.55 -4.86
N GLY A 66 -23.96 23.60 -4.11
CA GLY A 66 -24.69 22.73 -3.18
C GLY A 66 -25.80 21.88 -3.81
N LYS A 67 -25.74 21.65 -5.13
CA LYS A 67 -26.81 20.97 -5.86
C LYS A 67 -26.97 19.51 -5.42
N PRO A 68 -28.22 19.03 -5.18
CA PRO A 68 -28.47 17.64 -4.81
C PRO A 68 -28.05 16.65 -5.90
N ALA A 69 -28.14 17.05 -7.18
CA ALA A 69 -27.66 16.23 -8.30
C ALA A 69 -26.14 15.97 -8.22
N THR A 70 -25.36 16.95 -7.75
CA THR A 70 -23.91 16.79 -7.58
C THR A 70 -23.60 15.90 -6.38
N GLU A 71 -24.38 15.99 -5.30
CA GLU A 71 -24.27 15.10 -4.15
C GLU A 71 -24.51 13.63 -4.53
N GLU A 72 -25.54 13.36 -5.34
CA GLU A 72 -25.83 12.02 -5.86
C GLU A 72 -24.65 11.48 -6.68
N LYS A 73 -24.03 12.31 -7.54
CA LYS A 73 -22.82 11.95 -8.30
C LYS A 73 -21.64 11.64 -7.39
N ILE A 74 -21.44 12.40 -6.31
CA ILE A 74 -20.39 12.13 -5.30
C ILE A 74 -20.64 10.78 -4.63
N ALA A 75 -21.88 10.51 -4.21
CA ALA A 75 -22.26 9.26 -3.57
C ALA A 75 -22.04 8.06 -4.50
N LEU A 76 -22.48 8.14 -5.75
CA LEU A 76 -22.28 7.11 -6.76
C LEU A 76 -20.79 6.85 -7.02
N LEU A 77 -19.99 7.92 -7.13
CA LEU A 77 -18.55 7.80 -7.35
C LEU A 77 -17.84 7.17 -6.15
N ALA A 78 -18.27 7.49 -4.93
CA ALA A 78 -17.75 6.87 -3.72
C ALA A 78 -18.00 5.35 -3.68
N LEU A 79 -19.20 4.91 -4.12
CA LEU A 79 -19.51 3.49 -4.27
C LEU A 79 -18.61 2.82 -5.31
N ARG A 80 -18.40 3.43 -6.48
CA ARG A 80 -17.53 2.87 -7.53
C ARG A 80 -16.08 2.76 -7.09
N ILE A 81 -15.57 3.73 -6.35
CA ILE A 81 -14.22 3.67 -5.75
C ILE A 81 -14.13 2.49 -4.76
N ASP A 82 -15.16 2.30 -3.94
CA ASP A 82 -15.19 1.21 -2.97
C ASP A 82 -15.27 -0.16 -3.65
N GLU A 83 -16.10 -0.32 -4.69
CA GLU A 83 -16.18 -1.53 -5.50
C GLU A 83 -14.86 -1.86 -6.19
N ARG A 84 -14.18 -0.85 -6.78
CA ARG A 84 -12.84 -1.01 -7.36
C ARG A 84 -11.85 -1.51 -6.31
N LYS A 85 -11.86 -0.90 -5.12
CA LYS A 85 -11.01 -1.35 -4.00
C LYS A 85 -11.33 -2.76 -3.55
N ARG A 86 -12.61 -3.15 -3.47
CA ARG A 86 -13.01 -4.54 -3.17
C ARG A 86 -12.56 -5.51 -4.26
N GLY A 87 -12.62 -5.11 -5.53
CA GLY A 87 -12.10 -5.88 -6.67
C GLY A 87 -10.57 -6.04 -6.62
N GLU A 88 -9.83 -5.01 -6.23
CA GLU A 88 -8.39 -5.07 -6.01
C GLU A 88 -8.02 -5.96 -4.80
N LEU A 89 -8.86 -5.95 -3.76
CA LEU A 89 -8.71 -6.83 -2.59
C LEU A 89 -8.99 -8.31 -2.94
N SER A 90 -9.96 -8.59 -3.80
CA SER A 90 -10.30 -9.96 -4.22
C SER A 90 -9.33 -10.53 -5.25
N THR A 91 -8.70 -9.69 -6.07
CA THR A 91 -7.71 -10.08 -7.10
C THR A 91 -6.27 -10.20 -6.57
N GLY A 92 -6.06 -10.02 -5.26
CA GLY A 92 -4.85 -10.46 -4.57
C GLY A 92 -3.53 -9.78 -4.97
N THR A 93 -3.56 -8.58 -5.57
CA THR A 93 -2.32 -7.89 -6.00
C THR A 93 -2.00 -6.58 -5.28
N ARG A 94 -2.78 -6.14 -4.29
CA ARG A 94 -2.29 -5.08 -3.41
C ARG A 94 -2.82 -5.18 -1.98
N SER A 95 -1.85 -5.27 -1.07
CA SER A 95 -2.04 -5.10 0.36
C SER A 95 -2.88 -3.83 0.61
N PRO A 96 -3.95 -3.90 1.42
CA PRO A 96 -4.79 -2.76 1.67
C PRO A 96 -3.92 -1.60 2.13
N SER A 97 -4.05 -0.45 1.47
CA SER A 97 -3.65 0.84 2.04
C SER A 97 -4.56 1.15 3.24
N GLY A 98 -4.54 0.29 4.25
CA GLY A 98 -5.19 0.46 5.55
C GLY A 98 -4.20 1.15 6.47
N SER A 99 -4.61 2.30 7.01
CA SER A 99 -4.01 2.99 8.15
C SER A 99 -2.48 2.91 8.21
N ARG A 100 -1.80 3.85 7.54
CA ARG A 100 -0.31 4.00 7.54
C ARG A 100 0.22 4.23 8.96
N LYS A 101 0.30 3.14 9.73
CA LYS A 101 0.96 3.07 11.02
C LYS A 101 2.43 3.41 10.76
N ARG A 102 2.99 4.36 11.52
CA ARG A 102 4.45 4.53 11.55
C ARG A 102 4.98 3.23 12.15
N LEU A 103 5.83 2.55 11.39
CA LEU A 103 6.45 1.31 11.85
C LEU A 103 7.68 1.71 12.65
N ASN A 104 7.81 1.18 13.86
CA ASN A 104 9.01 1.37 14.67
C ASN A 104 10.06 0.35 14.23
N PRO A 105 11.20 0.76 13.64
CA PRO A 105 12.21 -0.18 13.15
C PRO A 105 12.77 -1.08 14.26
N SER A 106 12.87 -0.55 15.48
CA SER A 106 13.27 -1.31 16.67
C SER A 106 12.27 -2.40 17.03
N LEU A 107 10.97 -2.16 16.86
CA LEU A 107 9.93 -3.16 17.11
C LEU A 107 9.94 -4.25 16.02
N ALA A 108 10.15 -3.88 14.76
CA ALA A 108 10.32 -4.83 13.67
C ALA A 108 11.53 -5.75 13.91
N CYS A 109 12.64 -5.18 14.38
CA CYS A 109 13.84 -5.92 14.77
C CYS A 109 13.58 -6.87 15.95
N ALA A 110 12.93 -6.38 17.02
CA ALA A 110 12.59 -7.20 18.18
C ALA A 110 11.66 -8.37 17.81
N LEU A 111 10.69 -8.16 16.91
CA LEU A 111 9.81 -9.20 16.42
C LEU A 111 10.57 -10.24 15.57
N SER A 112 11.48 -9.81 14.69
CA SER A 112 12.37 -10.73 13.96
C SER A 112 13.29 -11.53 14.87
N MET A 113 13.68 -10.96 16.03
CA MET A 113 14.54 -11.62 17.02
C MET A 113 13.82 -12.73 17.79
N LEU A 114 12.52 -12.57 18.03
CA LEU A 114 11.69 -13.60 18.67
C LEU A 114 11.44 -14.79 17.74
N PHE A 115 11.16 -14.51 16.46
CA PHE A 115 10.91 -15.55 15.47
C PHE A 115 11.17 -15.01 14.06
N PRO A 116 12.08 -15.62 13.29
CA PRO A 116 12.33 -15.21 11.91
C PRO A 116 11.06 -15.26 11.07
N GLY A 117 10.71 -14.13 10.46
CA GLY A 117 9.46 -13.94 9.70
C GLY A 117 8.44 -13.03 10.39
N LEU A 118 8.47 -12.86 11.71
CA LEU A 118 7.52 -11.96 12.41
C LEU A 118 7.79 -10.48 12.14
N GLY A 119 9.05 -10.05 11.99
CA GLY A 119 9.34 -8.67 11.60
C GLY A 119 8.93 -8.36 10.16
N GLN A 120 9.08 -9.32 9.24
CA GLN A 120 8.58 -9.21 7.87
C GLN A 120 7.04 -9.19 7.84
N LEU A 121 6.39 -9.97 8.71
CA LEU A 121 4.94 -9.95 8.89
C LEU A 121 4.46 -8.59 9.43
N TYR A 122 5.18 -8.02 10.40
CA TYR A 122 4.93 -6.67 10.93
C TYR A 122 5.07 -5.57 9.87
N ASN A 123 6.00 -5.74 8.93
CA ASN A 123 6.20 -4.84 7.80
C ASN A 123 5.17 -5.05 6.66
N GLY A 124 4.31 -6.09 6.74
CA GLY A 124 3.35 -6.45 5.69
C GLY A 124 3.95 -7.21 4.50
N GLU A 125 5.20 -7.68 4.61
CA GLU A 125 5.92 -8.43 3.58
C GLU A 125 5.63 -9.95 3.68
N TYR A 126 4.37 -10.35 3.45
CA TYR A 126 3.89 -11.72 3.69
C TYR A 126 4.66 -12.81 2.91
N ARG A 127 5.11 -12.51 1.68
CA ARG A 127 5.89 -13.48 0.88
C ARG A 127 7.24 -13.79 1.51
N LYS A 128 7.93 -12.77 2.04
CA LYS A 128 9.20 -12.93 2.75
C LYS A 128 8.98 -13.60 4.11
N ALA A 129 7.95 -13.18 4.83
CA ALA A 129 7.57 -13.76 6.12
C ALA A 129 7.32 -15.28 6.00
N ALA A 130 6.57 -15.70 4.99
CA ALA A 130 6.32 -17.12 4.71
C ALA A 130 7.60 -17.89 4.40
N GLY A 131 8.51 -17.31 3.61
CA GLY A 131 9.80 -17.92 3.29
C GLY A 131 10.69 -18.13 4.53
N PHE A 132 10.82 -17.10 5.37
CA PHE A 132 11.59 -17.21 6.63
C PHE A 132 10.94 -18.19 7.62
N ALA A 133 9.62 -18.15 7.78
CA ALA A 133 8.91 -19.06 8.68
C ALA A 133 9.03 -20.52 8.24
N LEU A 134 8.88 -20.80 6.93
CA LEU A 134 9.03 -22.16 6.39
C LEU A 134 10.45 -22.70 6.62
N LEU A 135 11.47 -21.89 6.32
CA LEU A 135 12.86 -22.27 6.54
C LEU A 135 13.17 -22.49 8.03
N TRP A 136 12.60 -21.66 8.90
CA TRP A 136 12.75 -21.80 10.35
C TRP A 136 12.13 -23.10 10.88
N VAL A 137 10.92 -23.44 10.43
CA VAL A 137 10.25 -24.70 10.79
C VAL A 137 11.04 -25.91 10.28
N LEU A 138 11.56 -25.85 9.05
CA LEU A 138 12.35 -26.93 8.46
C LEU A 138 13.64 -27.20 9.23
N LEU A 139 14.27 -26.16 9.77
CA LEU A 139 15.52 -26.25 10.54
C LEU A 139 15.33 -26.40 12.06
N LEU A 140 14.08 -26.49 12.53
CA LEU A 140 13.76 -26.59 13.96
C LEU A 140 14.31 -27.87 14.62
N PRO A 141 14.27 -29.05 13.97
CA PRO A 141 14.89 -30.27 14.51
C PRO A 141 16.41 -30.15 14.64
N ASN A 142 17.06 -29.43 13.71
CA ASN A 142 18.49 -29.19 13.73
C ASN A 142 18.90 -28.33 14.95
N LEU A 143 18.12 -27.28 15.24
CA LEU A 143 18.34 -26.44 16.41
C LEU A 143 18.22 -27.25 17.72
N TYR A 144 17.23 -28.13 17.82
CA TYR A 144 17.08 -29.02 18.97
C TYR A 144 18.27 -29.99 19.13
N ALA A 145 18.78 -30.53 18.03
CA ALA A 145 19.96 -31.41 18.04
C ALA A 145 21.22 -30.68 18.56
N VAL A 146 21.47 -29.46 18.09
CA VAL A 146 22.59 -28.63 18.57
C VAL A 146 22.41 -28.26 20.04
N PHE A 147 21.22 -27.82 20.42
CA PHE A 147 20.92 -27.40 21.79
C PHE A 147 21.05 -28.55 22.79
N SER A 148 20.51 -29.73 22.47
CA SER A 148 20.60 -30.93 23.32
C SER A 148 22.04 -31.43 23.46
N ALA A 149 22.86 -31.29 22.42
CA ALA A 149 24.28 -31.61 22.50
C ALA A 149 25.07 -30.62 23.36
N LEU A 150 24.78 -29.33 23.22
CA LEU A 150 25.44 -28.28 24.01
C LEU A 150 25.10 -28.38 25.51
N LEU A 151 23.86 -28.77 25.85
CA LEU A 151 23.42 -28.98 27.23
C LEU A 151 23.76 -30.36 27.81
N SER A 152 24.26 -31.27 26.98
CA SER A 152 24.60 -32.63 27.44
C SER A 152 25.60 -32.65 28.62
N PRO A 153 26.67 -31.81 28.67
CA PRO A 153 27.60 -31.80 29.79
C PRO A 153 27.00 -31.28 31.10
N LEU A 154 25.99 -30.40 31.01
CA LEU A 154 25.29 -29.85 32.19
C LEU A 154 24.28 -30.85 32.78
N SER A 155 23.77 -31.76 31.95
CA SER A 155 22.75 -32.74 32.32
C SER A 155 23.32 -34.01 32.95
N GLY A 156 24.65 -34.13 33.09
CA GLY A 156 25.33 -35.33 33.60
C GLY A 156 25.22 -36.57 32.69
N HIS A 157 24.67 -36.42 31.47
CA HIS A 157 24.57 -37.48 30.47
C HIS A 157 25.79 -37.40 29.54
N GLY A 158 26.32 -38.55 29.11
CA GLY A 158 27.44 -38.59 28.15
C GLY A 158 27.12 -37.81 26.87
N ALA A 159 28.12 -37.08 26.34
CA ALA A 159 27.94 -36.23 25.18
C ALA A 159 27.40 -37.03 23.97
N LYS A 160 26.26 -36.62 23.43
CA LYS A 160 25.73 -37.24 22.21
C LYS A 160 26.57 -36.76 21.02
N PRO A 161 27.19 -37.66 20.24
CA PRO A 161 27.95 -37.26 19.07
C PRO A 161 27.00 -36.61 18.06
N VAL A 162 27.33 -35.38 17.65
CA VAL A 162 26.58 -34.64 16.65
C VAL A 162 27.33 -34.70 15.32
N SER A 163 26.60 -34.94 14.23
CA SER A 163 27.19 -34.93 12.89
C SER A 163 27.76 -33.57 12.53
N GLY A 164 28.90 -33.54 11.83
CA GLY A 164 29.48 -32.30 11.29
C GLY A 164 28.50 -31.52 10.39
N MET A 165 27.58 -32.23 9.71
CA MET A 165 26.50 -31.62 8.92
C MET A 165 25.57 -30.75 9.78
N THR A 166 25.25 -31.19 10.99
CA THR A 166 24.36 -30.45 11.91
C THR A 166 25.00 -29.13 12.34
N TRP A 167 26.31 -29.12 12.58
CA TRP A 167 27.06 -27.90 12.88
C TRP A 167 27.12 -26.93 11.69
N LEU A 168 27.29 -27.45 10.47
CA LEU A 168 27.22 -26.63 9.25
C LEU A 168 25.84 -26.00 9.07
N LEU A 169 24.77 -26.78 9.27
CA LEU A 169 23.39 -26.27 9.21
C LEU A 169 23.10 -25.25 10.31
N ALA A 170 23.73 -25.36 11.49
CA ALA A 170 23.61 -24.37 12.55
C ALA A 170 24.21 -23.01 12.15
N LEU A 171 25.35 -23.01 11.45
CA LEU A 171 25.95 -21.78 10.91
C LEU A 171 25.04 -21.13 9.86
N VAL A 172 24.42 -21.95 8.99
CA VAL A 172 23.42 -21.46 8.03
C VAL A 172 22.23 -20.83 8.75
N GLN A 173 21.77 -21.45 9.83
CA GLN A 173 20.63 -20.95 10.62
C GLN A 173 20.93 -19.62 11.30
N ILE A 174 22.15 -19.41 11.81
CA ILE A 174 22.62 -18.11 12.30
C ILE A 174 22.62 -17.08 11.16
N GLY A 175 23.13 -17.44 9.98
CA GLY A 175 23.14 -16.57 8.80
C GLY A 175 21.73 -16.13 8.39
N VAL A 176 20.77 -17.04 8.39
CA VAL A 176 19.35 -16.74 8.08
C VAL A 176 18.76 -15.74 9.08
N VAL A 177 19.04 -15.90 10.38
CA VAL A 177 18.58 -14.95 11.41
C VAL A 177 19.19 -13.57 11.19
N VAL A 178 20.50 -13.49 10.91
CA VAL A 178 21.19 -12.22 10.64
C VAL A 178 20.61 -11.52 9.41
N VAL A 179 20.38 -12.26 8.32
CA VAL A 179 19.76 -11.71 7.10
C VAL A 179 18.32 -11.26 7.36
N ALA A 180 17.54 -12.01 8.12
CA ALA A 180 16.18 -11.63 8.48
C ALA A 180 16.13 -10.35 9.34
N LEU A 181 17.11 -10.15 10.23
CA LEU A 181 17.23 -8.95 11.07
C LEU A 181 17.59 -7.71 10.25
N THR A 182 18.55 -7.83 9.35
CA THR A 182 19.00 -6.71 8.50
C THR A 182 17.92 -6.32 7.50
N ASP A 183 17.31 -7.29 6.80
CA ASP A 183 16.24 -7.03 5.83
C ASP A 183 15.01 -6.39 6.51
N ALA A 184 14.55 -6.92 7.66
CA ALA A 184 13.40 -6.36 8.37
C ALA A 184 13.61 -4.90 8.82
N SER A 185 14.83 -4.58 9.28
CA SER A 185 15.20 -3.23 9.72
C SER A 185 15.30 -2.27 8.54
N LEU A 186 15.95 -2.69 7.45
CA LEU A 186 16.08 -1.89 6.22
C LEU A 186 14.73 -1.65 5.55
N SER A 187 13.89 -2.68 5.45
CA SER A 187 12.51 -2.56 4.93
C SER A 187 11.70 -1.55 5.74
N ALA A 188 11.75 -1.60 7.07
CA ALA A 188 11.01 -0.65 7.92
C ALA A 188 11.47 0.81 7.72
N VAL A 189 12.77 1.04 7.56
CA VAL A 189 13.33 2.38 7.29
C VAL A 189 12.96 2.87 5.89
N ALA A 190 13.05 2.02 4.87
CA ALA A 190 12.68 2.35 3.50
C ALA A 190 11.19 2.75 3.39
N ILE A 191 10.31 1.99 4.05
CA ILE A 191 8.87 2.28 4.13
C ILE A 191 8.62 3.64 4.81
N ASN A 192 9.40 3.98 5.84
CA ASN A 192 9.28 5.28 6.51
C ASN A 192 9.82 6.45 5.66
N ARG A 193 10.90 6.26 4.90
CA ARG A 193 11.47 7.30 4.01
C ARG A 193 10.55 7.63 2.81
N GLY A 194 9.92 6.62 2.21
CA GLY A 194 8.94 6.82 1.14
C GLY A 194 7.71 7.62 1.58
N LYS A 195 7.35 7.58 2.88
CA LYS A 195 6.27 8.39 3.45
C LYS A 195 6.62 9.88 3.58
N THR A 196 7.90 10.23 3.79
CA THR A 196 8.36 11.62 3.90
C THR A 196 8.38 12.34 2.56
N GLN A 197 8.78 11.68 1.47
CA GLN A 197 8.78 12.28 0.14
C GLN A 197 7.37 12.49 -0.42
N GLY A 198 6.43 11.59 -0.15
CA GLY A 198 5.02 11.75 -0.55
C GLY A 198 4.24 12.87 0.16
N LYS A 199 4.81 13.49 1.22
CA LYS A 199 4.24 14.66 1.89
C LYS A 199 4.75 15.99 1.35
N SER A 200 5.85 16.00 0.60
CA SER A 200 6.51 17.21 0.10
C SER A 200 5.89 17.77 -1.19
N GLY A 201 4.88 17.12 -1.76
CA GLY A 201 4.35 17.43 -3.11
C GLY A 201 3.02 18.20 -3.15
N TRP A 202 2.49 18.66 -2.01
CA TRP A 202 1.19 19.36 -1.94
C TRP A 202 1.19 20.56 -0.98
N GLU A 203 2.32 21.25 -0.88
CA GLU A 203 2.42 22.53 -0.16
C GLU A 203 3.14 23.56 -1.01
N ILE A 204 2.53 23.99 -2.12
CA ILE A 204 2.68 25.34 -2.70
C ILE A 204 1.38 25.69 -3.43
#